data_AF-A0A7C5SC71-F1
#
_entry.id   AF-A0A7C5SC71-F1
#
_cell.length_a   1.000
_cell.length_b   1.000
_cell.length_c   1.000
_cell.angle_alpha   90.00
_cell.angle_beta   90.00
_cell.angle_gamma   90.00
#
_symmetry.space_group_name_H-M   'P 1'
#
loop_
_entity.id
_entity.type
_entity.pdbx_description
1 polymer ?
#
loop_
_entity_poly.entity_id
_entity_poly.type
_entity_poly.pdbx_seq_one_letter_code
_entity_poly.pdbx_strand_id
1 'polypeptide(L)'
;MSEQDKRGGRRIHGPATLPGLLCAALAFLADQGFKLVMFRIVDFDAWPLPRIRLAPFFDIVLAWNRGVSYGWFTQQSDAGRWLLTAVALAVSAALLWWLARQRRAVPAAAIGMIIGGALANALDRVIHGAVADFFWFHVGAFSWYVFNIADVAIVAGVILLLYDSFTHDGRDAADTPRNGSAP
;
A
#
# COMPACT_ATOMS: atom_id res chain seq x y z
N MET A 1 -7.57 -28.80 -41.45
CA MET A 1 -6.58 -28.10 -40.60
C MET A 1 -7.20 -26.74 -40.25
N SER A 2 -7.80 -26.61 -39.07
CA SER A 2 -8.65 -25.45 -38.72
C SER A 2 -7.83 -24.23 -38.30
N GLU A 3 -8.26 -23.06 -38.76
CA GLU A 3 -7.76 -21.70 -38.52
C GLU A 3 -7.62 -21.24 -37.06
N GLN A 4 -7.84 -22.12 -36.07
CA GLN A 4 -7.81 -21.79 -34.65
C GLN A 4 -6.40 -21.75 -34.03
N ASP A 5 -5.35 -22.12 -34.77
CA ASP A 5 -3.98 -22.24 -34.27
C ASP A 5 -3.10 -20.98 -34.42
N LYS A 6 -3.68 -19.81 -34.74
CA LYS A 6 -2.91 -18.59 -35.09
C LYS A 6 -3.04 -17.39 -34.15
N ARG A 7 -3.63 -17.53 -32.95
CA ARG A 7 -3.74 -16.39 -31.99
C ARG A 7 -3.36 -16.73 -30.55
N GLY A 8 -2.36 -17.60 -30.37
CA GLY A 8 -1.73 -17.87 -29.08
C GLY A 8 -0.79 -16.75 -28.60
N GLY A 9 -1.21 -15.48 -28.67
CA GLY A 9 -0.49 -14.42 -27.97
C GLY A 9 -0.68 -14.63 -26.48
N ARG A 10 0.32 -15.19 -25.77
CA ARG A 10 0.34 -15.28 -24.30
C ARG A 10 0.01 -13.89 -23.76
N ARG A 11 -1.21 -13.70 -23.24
CA ARG A 11 -1.60 -12.45 -22.62
C ARG A 11 -0.63 -12.19 -21.47
N ILE A 12 0.14 -11.10 -21.57
CA ILE A 12 1.12 -10.68 -20.56
C ILE A 12 0.41 -10.31 -19.24
N HIS A 13 -0.90 -10.03 -19.31
CA HIS A 13 -1.73 -9.60 -18.19
C HIS A 13 -2.91 -10.56 -17.95
N GLY A 14 -3.09 -10.97 -16.69
CA GLY A 14 -4.25 -11.72 -16.21
C GLY A 14 -5.51 -10.85 -16.13
N PRO A 15 -6.71 -11.45 -16.11
CA PRO A 15 -7.98 -10.72 -16.13
C PRO A 15 -8.19 -9.79 -14.92
N ALA A 16 -7.53 -10.06 -13.79
CA ALA A 16 -7.63 -9.23 -12.59
C ALA A 16 -6.62 -8.07 -12.53
N THR A 17 -5.74 -7.95 -13.54
CA THR A 17 -4.71 -6.89 -13.59
C THR A 17 -5.34 -5.49 -13.56
N LEU A 18 -6.38 -5.25 -14.36
CA LEU A 18 -7.02 -3.93 -14.44
C LEU A 18 -7.66 -3.52 -13.10
N PRO A 19 -8.49 -4.36 -12.43
CA PRO A 19 -8.96 -4.07 -11.08
C PRO A 19 -7.85 -3.71 -10.09
N GLY A 20 -6.74 -4.45 -10.08
CA GLY A 20 -5.62 -4.14 -9.20
C GLY A 20 -4.93 -2.82 -9.53
N LEU A 21 -4.77 -2.49 -10.82
CA LEU A 21 -4.24 -1.18 -11.25
C LEU A 21 -5.17 -0.02 -10.84
N LEU A 22 -6.49 -0.22 -10.92
CA LEU A 22 -7.46 0.76 -10.45
C LEU A 22 -7.35 0.96 -8.93
N CYS A 23 -7.20 -0.11 -8.15
CA CYS A 23 -6.95 -0.01 -6.71
C CYS A 23 -5.64 0.73 -6.40
N ALA A 24 -4.58 0.49 -7.17
CA ALA A 24 -3.32 1.22 -7.03
C ALA A 24 -3.48 2.72 -7.31
N ALA A 25 -4.15 3.06 -8.41
CA ALA A 25 -4.44 4.44 -8.76
C ALA A 25 -5.31 5.13 -7.69
N LEU A 26 -6.35 4.46 -7.20
CA LEU A 26 -7.23 5.01 -6.17
C LEU A 26 -6.50 5.23 -4.85
N ALA A 27 -5.69 4.27 -4.37
CA ALA A 27 -4.91 4.43 -3.14
C ALA A 27 -3.91 5.59 -3.26
N PHE A 28 -3.19 5.66 -4.39
CA PHE A 28 -2.23 6.72 -4.66
C PHE A 28 -2.91 8.10 -4.71
N LEU A 29 -3.99 8.22 -5.49
CA LEU A 29 -4.69 9.50 -5.66
C LEU A 29 -5.41 9.93 -4.39
N ALA A 30 -5.94 9.01 -3.60
CA ALA A 30 -6.55 9.32 -2.31
C ALA A 30 -5.53 9.93 -1.34
N ASP A 31 -4.35 9.32 -1.22
CA ASP A 31 -3.28 9.83 -0.36
C ASP A 31 -2.76 11.19 -0.83
N GLN A 32 -2.36 11.29 -2.10
CA GLN A 32 -1.82 12.54 -2.65
C GLN A 32 -2.86 13.66 -2.68
N GLY A 33 -4.12 13.33 -2.97
CA GLY A 33 -5.23 14.27 -2.91
C GLY A 33 -5.47 14.78 -1.49
N PHE A 34 -5.46 13.90 -0.49
CA PHE A 34 -5.59 14.31 0.91
C PHE A 34 -4.43 15.21 1.34
N LYS A 35 -3.19 14.84 1.02
CA LYS A 35 -1.98 15.65 1.31
C LYS A 35 -2.07 17.03 0.68
N LEU A 36 -2.44 17.09 -0.60
CA LEU A 36 -2.62 18.35 -1.31
C LEU A 36 -3.67 19.24 -0.64
N VAL A 37 -4.80 18.66 -0.22
CA VAL A 37 -5.85 19.39 0.49
C VAL A 37 -5.34 19.89 1.84
N MET A 38 -4.64 19.06 2.62
CA MET A 38 -4.10 19.46 3.92
C MET A 38 -3.06 20.59 3.81
N PHE A 39 -2.16 20.54 2.83
CA PHE A 39 -1.18 21.60 2.58
C PHE A 39 -1.81 22.93 2.11
N ARG A 40 -3.08 22.92 1.71
CA ARG A 40 -3.84 24.14 1.32
C ARG A 40 -4.68 24.71 2.44
N ILE A 41 -5.19 23.84 3.32
CA ILE A 41 -6.11 24.22 4.40
C ILE A 41 -5.35 24.62 5.66
N VAL A 42 -4.22 23.97 5.92
CA VAL A 42 -3.48 24.13 7.18
C VAL A 42 -2.17 24.85 6.91
N ASP A 43 -1.98 25.96 7.61
CA ASP A 43 -0.71 26.69 7.61
C ASP A 43 0.29 25.98 8.52
N PHE A 44 0.98 24.99 7.95
CA PHE A 44 2.01 24.23 8.67
C PHE A 44 3.33 24.99 8.86
N ASP A 45 3.42 26.23 8.38
CA ASP A 45 4.54 27.13 8.69
C ASP A 45 4.25 27.98 9.95
N ALA A 46 3.01 27.99 10.44
CA ALA A 46 2.63 28.68 11.65
C ALA A 46 3.24 28.04 12.91
N TRP A 47 3.67 28.88 13.87
CA TRP A 47 4.11 28.45 15.20
C TRP A 47 3.15 28.95 16.29
N PRO A 48 2.63 28.07 17.17
CA PRO A 48 2.81 26.62 17.18
C PRO A 48 2.12 25.93 16.00
N LEU A 49 2.64 24.75 15.59
CA LEU A 49 2.05 23.95 14.51
C LEU A 49 0.55 23.72 14.76
N PRO A 50 -0.32 23.98 13.77
CA PRO A 50 -1.74 23.77 13.94
C PRO A 50 -2.05 22.28 14.17
N ARG A 51 -3.01 22.02 15.05
CA ARG A 51 -3.63 20.71 15.23
C ARG A 51 -5.14 20.85 15.07
N ILE A 52 -5.74 19.98 14.29
CA ILE A 52 -7.21 19.93 14.15
C ILE A 52 -7.70 18.76 14.98
N ARG A 53 -8.25 19.06 16.15
CA ARG A 53 -8.86 18.04 17.03
C ARG A 53 -10.19 17.60 16.44
N LEU A 54 -10.29 16.32 16.08
CA LEU A 54 -11.53 15.72 15.57
C LEU A 54 -12.29 14.95 16.66
N ALA A 55 -11.57 14.37 17.62
CA ALA A 55 -12.13 13.70 18.79
C ALA A 55 -11.19 13.81 19.99
N PRO A 56 -11.63 13.48 21.24
CA PRO A 56 -10.73 13.47 22.40
C PRO A 56 -9.50 12.56 22.26
N PHE A 57 -9.54 11.62 21.31
CA PHE A 57 -8.50 10.63 21.05
C PHE A 57 -7.93 10.70 19.63
N PHE A 58 -8.30 11.69 18.83
CA PHE A 58 -7.91 11.77 17.42
C PHE A 58 -7.75 13.20 16.93
N ASP A 59 -6.53 13.53 16.52
CA ASP A 59 -6.14 14.82 15.97
C ASP A 59 -5.56 14.63 14.55
N ILE A 60 -5.79 15.62 13.69
CA ILE A 60 -5.00 15.82 12.46
C ILE A 60 -3.85 16.75 12.78
N VAL A 61 -2.64 16.31 12.49
CA VAL A 61 -1.38 17.05 12.65
C VAL A 61 -0.59 17.01 11.35
N LEU A 62 0.58 17.65 11.29
CA LEU A 62 1.60 17.30 10.29
C LEU A 62 2.84 16.81 11.00
N ALA A 63 3.22 15.58 10.69
CA ALA A 63 4.48 14.99 11.11
C ALA A 63 5.30 14.62 9.88
N TRP A 64 6.53 15.14 9.80
CA TRP A 64 7.47 14.78 8.75
C TRP A 64 8.25 13.54 9.13
N ASN A 65 7.93 12.42 8.48
CA ASN A 65 8.56 11.13 8.73
C ASN A 65 9.73 10.90 7.76
N ARG A 66 10.95 10.98 8.31
CA ARG A 66 12.22 10.78 7.58
C ARG A 66 12.74 9.34 7.62
N GLY A 67 12.04 8.42 8.28
CA GLY A 67 12.50 7.04 8.48
C GLY A 67 11.46 6.00 8.08
N VAL A 68 11.62 4.82 8.69
CA VAL A 68 10.58 3.79 8.79
C VAL A 68 9.97 3.90 10.20
N SER A 69 8.68 3.60 10.36
CA SER A 69 8.02 3.56 11.68
C SER A 69 8.85 2.77 12.71
N TYR A 70 8.77 3.15 13.99
CA TYR A 70 9.61 2.69 15.13
C TYR A 70 11.04 3.26 15.22
N GLY A 71 11.45 4.20 14.36
CA GLY A 71 12.79 4.80 14.45
C GLY A 71 13.92 3.81 14.11
N TRP A 72 13.58 2.63 13.62
CA TRP A 72 14.53 1.71 12.99
C TRP A 72 14.92 2.38 11.66
N PHE A 73 16.16 2.88 11.60
CA PHE A 73 16.69 3.76 10.55
C PHE A 73 16.17 5.20 10.56
N THR A 74 16.38 5.95 11.66
CA THR A 74 16.28 7.43 11.62
C THR A 74 17.34 7.98 10.66
N GLN A 75 16.95 8.24 9.42
CA GLN A 75 17.85 8.70 8.38
C GLN A 75 17.94 10.24 8.43
N GLN A 76 18.95 10.74 9.12
CA GLN A 76 19.36 12.14 9.02
C GLN A 76 20.17 12.42 7.73
N SER A 77 20.53 11.39 6.95
CA SER A 77 21.29 11.51 5.71
C SER A 77 20.39 11.34 4.48
N ASP A 78 20.79 11.94 3.35
CA ASP A 78 20.12 11.75 2.05
C ASP A 78 20.19 10.29 1.56
N ALA A 79 21.24 9.55 1.93
CA ALA A 79 21.49 8.17 1.49
C ALA A 79 20.35 7.22 1.89
N GLY A 80 20.04 7.16 3.19
CA GLY A 80 18.79 7.76 3.60
C GLY A 80 17.45 7.39 2.95
N ARG A 81 16.69 8.47 2.89
CA ARG A 81 15.64 8.77 1.92
C ARG A 81 15.77 7.96 0.62
N TRP A 82 16.90 8.02 -0.08
CA TRP A 82 17.05 7.36 -1.38
C TRP A 82 17.00 5.83 -1.30
N LEU A 83 17.56 5.24 -0.24
CA LEU A 83 17.44 3.80 0.01
C LEU A 83 15.98 3.41 0.22
N LEU A 84 15.23 4.13 1.06
CA LEU A 84 13.82 3.82 1.31
C LEU A 84 12.96 4.00 0.05
N THR A 85 13.22 5.06 -0.73
CA THR A 85 12.58 5.27 -2.03
C THR A 85 12.91 4.12 -2.99
N ALA A 86 14.18 3.71 -3.09
CA ALA A 86 14.60 2.60 -3.95
C ALA A 86 13.94 1.28 -3.55
N VAL A 87 13.85 0.98 -2.25
CA VAL A 87 13.17 -0.21 -1.74
C VAL A 87 11.68 -0.15 -2.09
N ALA A 88 11.01 0.98 -1.86
CA ALA A 88 9.59 1.13 -2.20
C ALA A 88 9.34 0.92 -3.70
N LEU A 89 10.20 1.47 -4.57
CA LEU A 89 10.11 1.27 -6.03
C LEU A 89 10.38 -0.18 -6.44
N ALA A 90 11.39 -0.82 -5.84
CA ALA A 90 11.73 -2.21 -6.13
C ALA A 90 10.59 -3.17 -5.71
N VAL A 91 10.04 -3.00 -4.50
CA VAL A 91 8.89 -3.76 -4.03
C VAL A 91 7.68 -3.51 -4.93
N SER A 92 7.40 -2.26 -5.30
CA SER A 92 6.29 -1.91 -6.21
C SER A 92 6.44 -2.57 -7.58
N ALA A 93 7.67 -2.63 -8.13
CA ALA A 93 7.94 -3.31 -9.39
C ALA A 93 7.74 -4.83 -9.30
N ALA A 94 8.20 -5.46 -8.22
CA ALA A 94 7.99 -6.88 -7.96
C ALA A 94 6.49 -7.22 -7.81
N LEU A 95 5.77 -6.38 -7.07
CA LEU A 95 4.33 -6.51 -6.88
C LEU A 95 3.56 -6.27 -8.18
N LEU A 96 3.97 -5.32 -9.02
CA LEU A 96 3.36 -5.09 -10.32
C LEU A 96 3.55 -6.29 -11.25
N TRP A 97 4.74 -6.89 -11.23
CA TRP A 97 5.03 -8.13 -11.95
C TRP A 97 4.16 -9.30 -11.46
N TRP A 98 3.90 -9.38 -10.15
CA TRP A 98 2.99 -10.37 -9.56
C TRP A 98 1.53 -10.09 -9.94
N LEU A 99 1.08 -8.84 -9.87
CA LEU A 99 -0.25 -8.39 -10.26
C LEU A 99 -0.58 -8.75 -11.70
N ALA A 100 0.39 -8.57 -12.63
CA ALA A 100 0.21 -8.91 -14.04
C ALA A 100 -0.12 -10.40 -14.27
N ARG A 101 0.19 -11.28 -13.31
CA ARG A 101 -0.09 -12.72 -13.40
C ARG A 101 -1.35 -13.12 -12.63
N GLN A 102 -1.95 -12.20 -11.89
CA GLN A 102 -3.06 -12.50 -11.02
C GLN A 102 -4.37 -12.69 -11.80
N ARG A 103 -5.12 -13.74 -11.45
CA ARG A 103 -6.41 -14.09 -12.05
C ARG A 103 -7.59 -13.73 -11.16
N ARG A 104 -7.35 -13.61 -9.85
CA ARG A 104 -8.38 -13.38 -8.83
C ARG A 104 -8.43 -11.91 -8.42
N ALA A 105 -9.64 -11.38 -8.27
CA ALA A 105 -9.87 -9.96 -8.01
C ALA A 105 -9.38 -9.52 -6.62
N VAL A 106 -9.61 -10.32 -5.57
CA VAL A 106 -9.23 -9.99 -4.18
C VAL A 106 -7.71 -9.79 -4.03
N PRO A 107 -6.84 -10.76 -4.40
CA PRO A 107 -5.40 -10.55 -4.29
C PRO A 107 -4.90 -9.48 -5.26
N ALA A 108 -5.53 -9.29 -6.43
CA ALA A 108 -5.16 -8.20 -7.33
C ALA A 108 -5.44 -6.82 -6.73
N ALA A 109 -6.62 -6.64 -6.12
CA ALA A 109 -6.97 -5.40 -5.40
C ALA A 109 -6.02 -5.16 -4.22
N ALA A 110 -5.72 -6.22 -3.46
CA ALA A 110 -4.81 -6.16 -2.33
C ALA A 110 -3.38 -5.73 -2.74
N ILE A 111 -2.82 -6.35 -3.78
CA ILE A 111 -1.54 -5.96 -4.38
C ILE A 111 -1.60 -4.51 -4.88
N GLY A 112 -2.70 -4.13 -5.54
CA GLY A 112 -2.95 -2.78 -6.01
C GLY A 112 -2.81 -1.73 -4.92
N MET A 113 -3.52 -1.90 -3.80
CA MET A 113 -3.45 -0.95 -2.67
C MET A 113 -2.04 -0.82 -2.09
N ILE A 114 -1.30 -1.93 -1.98
CA ILE A 114 0.08 -1.91 -1.49
C ILE A 114 0.98 -1.11 -2.44
N ILE A 115 0.86 -1.34 -3.76
CA ILE A 115 1.59 -0.58 -4.77
C ILE A 115 1.25 0.91 -4.69
N GLY A 116 -0.04 1.25 -4.64
CA GLY A 116 -0.50 2.63 -4.60
C GLY A 116 0.01 3.40 -3.38
N GLY A 117 -0.08 2.80 -2.19
CA GLY A 117 0.45 3.39 -0.96
C GLY A 117 1.98 3.51 -0.97
N ALA A 118 2.69 2.46 -1.42
CA ALA A 118 4.15 2.49 -1.49
C ALA A 118 4.66 3.60 -2.45
N LEU A 119 4.02 3.75 -3.61
CA LEU A 119 4.37 4.78 -4.58
C LEU A 119 4.05 6.19 -4.08
N ALA A 120 2.96 6.38 -3.33
CA ALA A 120 2.61 7.68 -2.76
C ALA A 120 3.64 8.12 -1.71
N ASN A 121 4.00 7.22 -0.79
CA ASN A 121 5.05 7.47 0.19
C ASN A 121 6.46 7.63 -0.44
N ALA A 122 6.73 6.99 -1.58
CA ALA A 122 7.96 7.21 -2.34
C ALA A 122 7.98 8.59 -3.00
N LEU A 123 6.84 9.03 -3.56
CA LEU A 123 6.73 10.35 -4.18
C LEU A 123 6.96 11.46 -3.16
N ASP A 124 6.37 11.36 -1.98
CA ASP A 124 6.62 12.30 -0.88
C ASP A 124 8.11 12.43 -0.56
N ARG A 125 8.81 11.29 -0.44
CA ARG A 125 10.25 11.29 -0.22
C ARG A 125 10.98 11.97 -1.36
N VAL A 126 10.58 11.78 -2.61
CA VAL A 126 11.21 12.46 -3.76
C VAL A 126 10.96 13.97 -3.75
N ILE A 127 9.75 14.43 -3.43
CA ILE A 127 9.39 15.86 -3.49
C ILE A 127 9.82 16.61 -2.22
N HIS A 128 9.49 16.08 -1.05
CA HIS A 128 9.61 16.76 0.24
C HIS A 128 10.79 16.29 1.08
N GLY A 129 11.44 15.19 0.71
CA GLY A 129 12.52 14.58 1.48
C GLY A 129 12.07 13.76 2.69
N ALA A 130 10.78 13.75 2.98
CA ALA A 130 10.14 13.00 4.06
C ALA A 130 8.70 12.67 3.65
N VAL A 131 8.07 11.71 4.35
CA VAL A 131 6.65 11.41 4.21
C VAL A 131 5.83 12.36 5.09
N ALA A 132 4.73 12.89 4.55
CA ALA A 132 3.80 13.69 5.34
C ALA A 132 2.76 12.78 6.01
N ASP A 133 2.79 12.71 7.34
CA ASP A 133 1.86 11.93 8.16
C ASP A 133 0.91 12.86 8.91
N PHE A 134 -0.36 12.45 9.05
CA PHE A 134 -1.42 13.34 9.53
C PHE A 134 -2.27 12.80 10.67
N PHE A 135 -2.58 11.51 10.64
CA PHE A 135 -3.55 10.90 11.54
C PHE A 135 -2.88 10.52 12.85
N TRP A 136 -3.26 11.17 13.95
CA TRP A 136 -2.70 10.91 15.26
C TRP A 136 -3.75 10.47 16.27
N PHE A 137 -3.66 9.20 16.70
CA PHE A 137 -4.49 8.65 17.77
C PHE A 137 -3.78 8.72 19.11
N HIS A 138 -4.47 9.15 20.16
CA HIS A 138 -3.92 9.30 21.51
C HIS A 138 -4.97 9.03 22.59
N VAL A 139 -4.56 8.50 23.74
CA VAL A 139 -5.43 8.31 24.92
C VAL A 139 -4.60 8.47 26.19
N GLY A 140 -4.86 9.52 26.97
CA GLY A 140 -4.08 9.80 28.19
C GLY A 140 -2.60 10.01 27.86
N ALA A 141 -1.72 9.19 28.45
CA ALA A 141 -0.28 9.21 28.17
C ALA A 141 0.11 8.37 26.93
N PHE A 142 -0.81 7.55 26.42
CA PHE A 142 -0.56 6.72 25.25
C PHE A 142 -0.73 7.53 23.97
N SER A 143 0.20 7.36 23.03
CA SER A 143 0.15 7.96 21.70
C SER A 143 0.53 6.92 20.66
N TRP A 144 -0.34 6.74 19.68
CA TRP A 144 -0.06 5.94 18.50
C TRP A 144 0.88 6.69 17.56
N TYR A 145 1.51 5.96 16.64
CA TYR A 145 2.32 6.60 15.60
C TYR A 145 1.42 7.44 14.68
N VAL A 146 1.94 8.55 14.18
CA VAL A 146 1.24 9.35 13.17
C VAL A 146 1.37 8.62 11.83
N PHE A 147 0.28 8.55 11.07
CA PHE A 147 0.25 7.85 9.78
C PHE A 147 -0.55 8.59 8.72
N ASN A 148 -0.57 8.06 7.50
CA ASN A 148 -1.31 8.64 6.37
C ASN A 148 -2.20 7.60 5.66
N ILE A 149 -2.87 8.04 4.59
CA ILE A 149 -3.77 7.19 3.81
C ILE A 149 -2.99 6.08 3.08
N ALA A 150 -1.77 6.37 2.61
CA ALA A 150 -0.91 5.36 2.02
C ALA A 150 -0.58 4.21 2.98
N ASP A 151 -0.31 4.50 4.26
CA ASP A 151 -0.07 3.47 5.28
C ASP A 151 -1.32 2.61 5.52
N VAL A 152 -2.50 3.24 5.58
CA VAL A 152 -3.79 2.54 5.68
C VAL A 152 -4.00 1.60 4.49
N ALA A 153 -3.71 2.07 3.27
CA ALA A 153 -3.84 1.27 2.05
C ALA A 153 -2.89 0.06 2.05
N ILE A 154 -1.63 0.25 2.49
CA ILE A 154 -0.66 -0.84 2.62
C ILE A 154 -1.15 -1.87 3.64
N VAL A 155 -1.54 -1.44 4.84
CA VAL A 155 -2.02 -2.35 5.89
C VAL A 155 -3.28 -3.09 5.45
N ALA A 156 -4.25 -2.40 4.86
CA ALA A 156 -5.47 -3.02 4.33
C ALA A 156 -5.16 -4.05 3.24
N GLY A 157 -4.23 -3.75 2.33
CA GLY A 157 -3.78 -4.69 1.31
C GLY A 157 -3.09 -5.92 1.88
N VAL A 158 -2.23 -5.75 2.88
CA VAL A 158 -1.59 -6.89 3.57
C VAL A 158 -2.64 -7.75 4.28
N ILE A 159 -3.58 -7.15 5.01
CA ILE A 159 -4.67 -7.87 5.67
C ILE A 159 -5.50 -8.66 4.65
N LEU A 160 -5.81 -8.06 3.49
CA LEU A 160 -6.57 -8.74 2.44
C LEU A 160 -5.81 -9.91 1.82
N LEU A 161 -4.49 -9.79 1.61
CA LEU A 161 -3.66 -10.92 1.14
C LEU A 161 -3.62 -12.07 2.16
N LEU A 162 -3.49 -11.75 3.45
CA LEU A 162 -3.50 -12.75 4.52
C LEU A 162 -4.85 -13.46 4.59
N TYR A 163 -5.94 -12.69 4.57
CA TYR A 163 -7.30 -13.24 4.54
C TYR A 163 -7.52 -14.16 3.33
N ASP A 164 -7.00 -13.77 2.16
CA ASP A 164 -7.10 -14.56 0.94
C ASP A 164 -6.40 -15.93 1.07
N SER A 165 -5.18 -15.95 1.61
CA SER A 165 -4.41 -17.18 1.83
C SER A 165 -5.12 -18.13 2.80
N PHE A 166 -5.58 -17.64 3.96
CA PHE A 166 -6.26 -18.51 4.94
C PHE A 166 -7.58 -19.10 4.44
N THR A 167 -8.29 -18.40 3.54
CA THR A 167 -9.60 -18.85 3.06
C THR A 167 -9.54 -19.76 1.83
N HIS A 168 -8.46 -19.68 1.05
CA HIS A 168 -8.34 -20.44 -0.20
C HIS A 168 -7.37 -21.62 -0.11
N ASP A 169 -6.30 -21.54 0.69
CA ASP A 169 -5.40 -22.69 0.91
C ASP A 169 -6.14 -23.85 1.62
N GLY A 170 -7.14 -23.54 2.45
CA GLY A 170 -7.97 -24.54 3.14
C GLY A 170 -8.99 -25.28 2.25
N ARG A 171 -9.30 -24.75 1.05
CA ARG A 171 -10.27 -25.38 0.12
C ARG A 171 -9.60 -26.38 -0.82
N ASP A 172 -8.38 -26.09 -1.26
CA ASP A 172 -7.62 -26.98 -2.15
C ASP A 172 -7.19 -28.28 -1.44
N ALA A 173 -6.99 -28.25 -0.11
CA ALA A 173 -6.70 -29.43 0.70
C ALA A 173 -7.92 -30.35 0.92
N ALA A 174 -9.14 -29.81 0.87
CA ALA A 174 -10.37 -30.56 1.10
C ALA A 174 -10.87 -31.32 -0.14
N ASP A 175 -10.43 -30.91 -1.34
CA ASP A 175 -10.91 -31.45 -2.62
C ASP A 175 -9.94 -32.45 -3.27
N THR A 176 -8.93 -32.94 -2.53
CA THR A 176 -8.05 -34.00 -3.03
C THR A 176 -8.84 -35.32 -3.08
N PRO A 177 -9.13 -35.90 -4.26
CA PRO A 177 -9.80 -37.19 -4.33
C PRO A 177 -8.87 -38.24 -3.71
N ARG A 178 -9.33 -38.92 -2.67
CA ARG A 178 -8.68 -40.14 -2.19
C ARG A 178 -8.82 -41.23 -3.26
N ASN A 179 -7.97 -41.20 -4.27
CA ASN A 179 -7.84 -42.33 -5.19
C ASN A 179 -7.09 -43.44 -4.45
N GLY A 180 -7.84 -44.20 -3.66
CA GLY A 180 -7.39 -45.45 -3.07
C GLY A 180 -7.33 -46.51 -4.15
N SER A 181 -6.16 -46.65 -4.78
CA SER A 181 -5.75 -47.92 -5.36
C SER A 181 -5.54 -48.90 -4.21
N ALA A 182 -6.50 -49.80 -4.00
CA ALA A 182 -6.28 -51.03 -3.27
C ALA A 182 -5.51 -52.02 -4.18
N PRO A 183 -4.59 -52.83 -3.61
CA PRO A 183 -3.68 -53.70 -4.37
C PRO A 183 -4.35 -54.86 -5.09
#